data_AF-A0AAN0XZA7-F1
#
_entry.id   AF-A0AAN0XZA7-F1
#
_cell.length_a   1.000
_cell.length_b   1.000
_cell.length_c   1.000
_cell.angle_alpha   90.00
_cell.angle_beta   90.00
_cell.angle_gamma   90.00
#
_symmetry.space_group_name_H-M   'P 1'
#
loop_
_entity.id
_entity.type
_entity.pdbx_description
1 polymer ?
#
loop_
_entity_poly.entity_id
_entity_poly.type
_entity_poly.pdbx_seq_one_letter_code
_entity_poly.pdbx_strand_id
1 'polypeptide(L)' 'MSRRSPRDRFVSASELGKVVFCPKAYYLDLNRKEEQTKSSARGERMHQELAKTVKREQSLLLRFWRWLVRLCGGGQ' A
#
# COMPACT_ATOMS: atom_id res chain seq x y z
N MET A 1 -9.49 -19.67 23.33
CA MET A 1 -9.72 -19.70 21.85
C MET A 1 -10.74 -18.62 21.52
N SER A 2 -10.31 -17.49 20.98
CA SER A 2 -11.16 -16.32 20.75
C SER A 2 -12.02 -16.51 19.49
N ARG A 3 -13.35 -16.61 19.67
CA ARG A 3 -14.33 -16.68 18.57
C ARG A 3 -14.46 -15.28 17.96
N ARG A 4 -13.65 -14.96 16.94
CA ARG A 4 -13.86 -13.75 16.13
C ARG A 4 -15.15 -13.92 15.31
N SER A 5 -16.07 -12.97 15.45
CA SER A 5 -17.27 -12.85 14.62
C SER A 5 -16.89 -12.92 13.12
N PRO A 6 -17.61 -13.69 12.27
CA PRO A 6 -17.22 -13.88 10.87
C PRO A 6 -17.41 -12.63 9.97
N ARG A 7 -17.90 -11.52 10.52
CA ARG A 7 -18.41 -10.38 9.74
C ARG A 7 -17.38 -9.28 9.43
N ASP A 8 -16.20 -9.32 10.03
CA ASP A 8 -15.16 -8.29 9.84
C ASP A 8 -13.97 -8.81 9.03
N ARG A 9 -14.24 -9.55 7.94
CA ARG A 9 -13.17 -9.85 6.97
C ARG A 9 -12.95 -8.60 6.13
N PHE A 10 -11.78 -7.97 6.28
CA PHE A 10 -11.34 -6.92 5.35
C PHE A 10 -11.18 -7.54 3.97
N VAL A 11 -12.03 -7.12 3.03
CA VAL A 11 -11.97 -7.54 1.62
C VAL A 11 -11.28 -6.44 0.82
N SER A 12 -10.24 -6.81 0.08
CA SER A 12 -9.55 -5.88 -0.81
C SER A 12 -10.37 -5.59 -2.07
N ALA A 13 -10.13 -4.43 -2.70
CA ALA A 13 -10.75 -4.10 -3.99
C ALA A 13 -10.43 -5.14 -5.08
N SER A 14 -9.23 -5.75 -5.02
CA SER A 14 -8.84 -6.81 -5.95
C SER A 14 -9.68 -8.08 -5.76
N GLU A 15 -9.92 -8.48 -4.51
CA GLU A 15 -10.79 -9.63 -4.21
C GLU A 15 -12.23 -9.39 -4.68
N LEU A 16 -12.77 -8.18 -4.47
CA LEU A 16 -14.08 -7.81 -5.02
C LEU A 16 -14.10 -7.93 -6.55
N GLY A 17 -13.05 -7.45 -7.22
CA GLY A 17 -12.90 -7.60 -8.67
C GLY A 17 -12.92 -9.06 -9.12
N LYS A 18 -12.23 -9.96 -8.40
CA LYS A 18 -12.24 -11.40 -8.70
C LYS A 18 -13.63 -12.02 -8.53
N VAL A 19 -14.36 -11.65 -7.47
CA VAL A 19 -15.73 -12.12 -7.21
C VAL A 19 -16.67 -11.68 -8.33
N VAL A 20 -16.62 -10.40 -8.73
CA VAL A 20 -17.50 -9.86 -9.78
C VAL A 20 -17.18 -10.47 -11.14
N PHE A 21 -15.90 -10.65 -11.46
CA PHE A 21 -15.47 -11.20 -12.74
C PHE A 21 -15.83 -12.69 -12.87
N CYS A 22 -15.51 -13.51 -11.86
CA CYS A 22 -15.86 -14.92 -11.84
C CYS A 22 -16.06 -15.43 -10.40
N PRO A 23 -17.31 -15.45 -9.91
CA PRO A 23 -17.61 -15.89 -8.54
C PRO A 23 -17.16 -17.33 -8.29
N LYS A 24 -17.36 -18.22 -9.26
CA LYS A 24 -17.01 -19.65 -9.14
C LYS A 24 -15.51 -19.85 -8.99
N ALA A 25 -14.69 -19.10 -9.72
CA ALA A 25 -13.24 -19.16 -9.58
C ALA A 25 -12.79 -18.63 -8.22
N TYR A 26 -13.39 -17.54 -7.74
CA TYR A 26 -13.10 -17.00 -6.39
C TYR A 26 -13.35 -18.04 -5.29
N TYR A 27 -14.48 -18.74 -5.32
CA TYR A 27 -14.78 -19.77 -4.32
C TYR A 27 -13.77 -20.94 -4.32
N LEU A 28 -13.23 -21.29 -5.50
CA LEU A 28 -12.21 -22.32 -5.63
C LEU A 28 -10.83 -21.84 -5.13
N ASP A 29 -10.59 -20.53 -5.17
CA ASP A 29 -9.30 -19.91 -4.79
C ASP A 29 -9.23 -19.57 -3.29
N LEU A 30 -10.35 -19.60 -2.54
CA LEU A 30 -10.46 -19.22 -1.12
C LEU A 30 -9.48 -19.93 -0.16
N ASN A 31 -8.97 -21.12 -0.54
CA ASN A 31 -8.02 -21.90 0.26
C ASN A 31 -6.67 -22.10 -0.44
N ARG A 32 -6.47 -21.50 -1.62
CA ARG A 32 -5.23 -21.63 -2.37
C ARG A 32 -4.30 -20.50 -1.98
N LYS A 33 -3.05 -20.83 -1.65
CA LYS A 33 -2.02 -19.79 -1.46
C LYS A 33 -1.79 -19.15 -2.82
N GLU A 34 -2.01 -17.84 -2.93
CA GLU A 34 -1.70 -17.09 -4.14
C GLU A 34 -0.21 -17.24 -4.46
N GLU A 35 0.10 -17.87 -5.59
CA GLU A 35 1.46 -17.90 -6.10
C GLU A 35 1.79 -16.52 -6.67
N GLN A 36 2.83 -15.90 -6.13
CA GLN A 36 3.30 -14.61 -6.60
C GLN A 36 3.78 -14.75 -8.05
N THR A 37 3.03 -14.18 -8.98
CA THR A 37 3.37 -14.22 -10.40
C THR A 37 4.59 -13.32 -10.67
N LYS A 38 5.40 -13.68 -11.67
CA LYS A 38 6.57 -12.89 -12.09
C LYS A 38 6.20 -11.43 -12.43
N SER A 39 4.99 -11.19 -12.94
CA SER A 39 4.47 -9.85 -13.23
C SER A 39 4.15 -9.05 -11.95
N SER A 40 3.56 -9.70 -10.94
CA SER A 40 3.27 -9.08 -9.63
C SER A 40 4.57 -8.63 -8.95
N ALA A 41 5.59 -9.48 -8.93
CA ALA A 41 6.90 -9.14 -8.35
C ALA A 41 7.58 -7.94 -9.06
N ARG A 42 7.42 -7.82 -10.39
CA ARG A 42 7.97 -6.68 -11.14
C ARG A 42 7.23 -5.38 -10.84
N GLY A 43 5.90 -5.42 -10.76
CA GLY A 43 5.09 -4.26 -10.40
C GLY A 43 5.40 -3.76 -8.99
N GLU A 44 5.53 -4.68 -8.04
CA GLU A 44 5.87 -4.34 -6.65
C GLU A 44 7.23 -3.65 -6.53
N ARG A 45 8.24 -4.10 -7.27
CA ARG A 45 9.55 -3.43 -7.31
C ARG A 45 9.46 -1.99 -7.82
N MET A 46 8.70 -1.75 -8.90
CA MET A 46 8.51 -0.38 -9.41
C MET A 46 7.80 0.51 -8.38
N HIS A 47 6.75 0.00 -7.73
CA HIS A 47 6.06 0.76 -6.67
C HIS A 47 6.99 1.08 -5.50
N GLN A 48 7.86 0.15 -5.10
CA GLN A 48 8.83 0.39 -4.04
C GLN A 48 9.89 1.44 -4.44
N GLU A 49 10.35 1.44 -5.69
CA GLU A 49 11.29 2.45 -6.19
C GLU A 49 10.67 3.85 -6.23
N LEU A 50 9.43 3.97 -6.73
CA LEU A 50 8.67 5.21 -6.72
C LEU A 50 8.40 5.72 -5.29
N ALA A 51 8.08 4.82 -4.36
CA ALA A 51 7.88 5.22 -2.97
C ALA A 51 9.17 5.77 -2.33
N LYS A 52 10.34 5.30 -2.74
CA LYS A 52 11.64 5.81 -2.25
C LYS A 52 11.95 7.20 -2.79
N THR A 53 11.66 7.47 -4.07
CA THR A 53 11.89 8.80 -4.66
C THR A 53 11.00 9.86 -4.03
N VAL A 54 9.70 9.57 -3.88
CA VAL A 54 8.74 10.50 -3.23
C VAL A 54 9.16 10.82 -1.80
N LYS A 55 9.61 9.83 -1.02
CA LYS A 55 10.10 10.06 0.36
C LYS A 55 11.33 10.97 0.40
N ARG A 56 12.25 10.85 -0.57
CA ARG A 56 13.43 11.73 -0.65
C ARG A 56 13.01 13.18 -0.92
N GLU A 57 12.12 13.42 -1.87
CA GLU A 57 11.64 14.77 -2.18
C GLU A 57 10.87 15.39 -1.02
N GLN A 58 9.99 14.63 -0.37
CA GLN A 58 9.28 15.09 0.84
C GLN A 58 10.26 15.43 1.96
N SER A 59 11.32 14.65 2.15
CA SER A 59 12.34 14.94 3.16
C SER A 59 13.12 16.22 2.88
N LEU A 60 13.37 16.54 1.60
CA LEU A 60 14.04 17.78 1.20
C LEU A 60 13.14 19.00 1.43
N LEU A 61 11.87 18.90 1.05
CA LEU A 61 10.88 19.95 1.28
C LEU A 61 10.70 20.23 2.78
N LEU A 62 10.64 19.19 3.62
CA LEU A 62 10.54 19.35 5.07
C LEU A 62 11.77 20.01 5.69
N ARG A 63 12.99 19.68 5.20
CA ARG A 63 14.22 20.33 5.64
C ARG A 63 14.26 21.81 5.24
N PHE A 64 13.87 22.12 4.01
CA PHE A 64 13.77 23.48 3.51
C PHE A 64 12.74 24.30 4.32
N TRP A 65 11.56 23.74 4.59
CA TRP A 65 10.55 24.39 5.43
C TRP A 65 11.05 24.65 6.85
N ARG A 66 11.72 23.68 7.48
CA ARG A 66 12.33 23.87 8.81
C ARG A 66 13.42 24.96 8.81
N TRP A 67 14.16 25.09 7.71
CA TRP A 67 15.15 26.15 7.56
C TRP A 67 14.49 27.53 7.40
N LEU A 68 13.44 27.64 6.59
CA LEU A 68 12.66 28.88 6.45
C LEU A 68 12.07 29.34 7.79
N VAL A 69 11.48 28.43 8.56
CA VAL A 69 10.93 28.75 9.89
C VAL A 69 12.03 29.27 10.83
N ARG A 70 13.24 28.70 10.78
CA ARG A 70 14.38 29.20 11.57
C ARG A 70 14.83 30.60 11.16
N LEU A 71 14.81 30.93 9.87
CA LEU A 71 15.16 32.27 9.40
C LEU A 71 14.11 33.32 9.79
N CYS A 72 12.82 32.98 9.68
CA CYS A 72 11.75 33.89 10.06
C CYS A 72 11.60 34.03 11.59
N GLY A 73 11.97 32.99 12.36
CA GLY A 73 11.89 32.99 13.83
C GLY A 73 13.15 33.44 14.57
N GLY A 74 14.28 33.66 13.88
CA GLY A 74 15.58 34.01 14.47
C GLY A 74 15.91 35.51 14.48
N GLY A 75 14.96 36.38 14.14
CA GLY A 75 15.08 37.84 14.24
C GLY A 75 14.49 38.37 15.55
N GLN A 76 15.15 38.07 16.66
CA GLN A 76 14.97 38.74 17.96
C GLN A 76 16.31 38.82 18.67
#